data_AF-A0A3B0XV78-F1
#
_entry.id   AF-A0A3B0XV78-F1
#
_cell.length_a   1.000
_cell.length_b   1.000
_cell.length_c   1.000
_cell.angle_alpha   90.00
_cell.angle_beta   90.00
_cell.angle_gamma   90.00
#
_symmetry.space_group_name_H-M   'P 1'
#
loop_
_entity.id
_entity.type
_entity.pdbx_description
1 polymer ?
#
loop_
_entity_poly.entity_id
_entity_poly.type
_entity_poly.pdbx_seq_one_letter_code
_entity_poly.pdbx_strand_id
1 'polypeptide(L)'
;MSRHKKRFPAFLLHRRLGLLLVAFIIILAITGIMLNHTDGLQLSQHRVNNAIVLSLYEINPKNPIISYHSRQHIISQLDSQIYFDRQKLLNDSQQLRGVINTQNMIIA
;
A
#
# COMPACT_ATOMS: atom_id res chain seq x y z
N MET A 1 -60.43 3.80 12.10
CA MET A 1 -59.48 2.88 12.77
C MET A 1 -58.80 2.01 11.71
N SER A 2 -57.47 2.09 11.54
CA SER A 2 -56.68 0.97 10.95
C SER A 2 -55.19 1.19 11.27
N ARG A 3 -54.62 0.33 12.12
CA ARG A 3 -53.19 0.33 12.47
C ARG A 3 -52.44 -0.48 11.42
N HIS A 4 -51.61 0.18 10.61
CA HIS A 4 -50.70 -0.47 9.67
C HIS A 4 -49.69 -1.36 10.42
N LYS A 5 -49.86 -2.68 10.41
CA LYS A 5 -48.90 -3.66 10.95
C LYS A 5 -47.72 -3.84 9.98
N LYS A 6 -46.72 -2.96 10.04
CA LYS A 6 -45.41 -3.17 9.39
C LYS A 6 -44.47 -3.97 10.30
N ARG A 7 -44.79 -5.24 10.61
CA ARG A 7 -43.92 -6.12 11.44
C ARG A 7 -43.20 -7.22 10.67
N PHE A 8 -43.46 -7.38 9.37
CA PHE A 8 -42.81 -8.38 8.52
C PHE A 8 -41.48 -7.96 7.85
N PRO A 9 -41.21 -6.69 7.49
CA PRO A 9 -40.01 -6.38 6.72
C PRO A 9 -38.72 -6.41 7.57
N ALA A 10 -38.81 -6.11 8.87
CA ALA A 10 -37.64 -6.03 9.74
C ALA A 10 -36.97 -7.40 9.97
N PHE A 11 -37.75 -8.48 10.12
CA PHE A 11 -37.22 -9.83 10.33
C PHE A 11 -36.51 -10.37 9.08
N LEU A 12 -37.12 -10.19 7.90
CA LEU A 12 -36.53 -10.61 6.63
C LEU A 12 -35.27 -9.80 6.29
N LEU A 13 -35.28 -8.49 6.59
CA LEU A 13 -34.12 -7.62 6.41
C LEU A 13 -32.99 -8.01 7.38
N HIS A 14 -33.29 -8.24 8.67
CA HIS A 14 -32.31 -8.66 9.66
C HIS A 14 -31.66 -9.99 9.28
N ARG A 15 -32.43 -10.97 8.81
CA ARG A 15 -31.89 -12.25 8.34
C ARG A 15 -30.93 -12.08 7.15
N ARG A 16 -31.28 -11.24 6.18
CA ARG A 16 -30.43 -10.98 4.99
C ARG A 16 -29.17 -10.20 5.35
N LEU A 17 -29.31 -9.15 6.17
CA LEU A 17 -28.18 -8.35 6.65
C LEU A 17 -27.26 -9.16 7.55
N GLY A 18 -27.81 -9.99 8.43
CA GLY A 18 -27.02 -10.89 9.29
C GLY A 18 -26.19 -11.88 8.48
N LEU A 19 -26.76 -12.48 7.44
CA LEU A 19 -26.01 -13.38 6.55
C LEU A 19 -24.88 -12.63 5.81
N LEU A 20 -25.16 -11.43 5.30
CA LEU A 20 -24.14 -10.57 4.69
C LEU A 20 -23.03 -10.20 5.68
N LEU A 21 -23.39 -9.86 6.91
CA LEU A 21 -22.45 -9.47 7.96
C LEU A 21 -21.56 -10.64 8.36
N VAL A 22 -22.11 -11.84 8.50
CA VAL A 22 -21.34 -13.06 8.79
C VAL A 22 -20.34 -13.33 7.68
N ALA A 23 -20.77 -13.28 6.41
CA ALA A 23 -19.86 -13.46 5.27
C ALA A 23 -18.74 -12.39 5.28
N PHE A 24 -19.09 -11.13 5.53
CA PHE A 24 -18.13 -10.03 5.63
C PHE A 24 -17.12 -10.22 6.78
N ILE A 25 -17.59 -10.63 7.96
CA ILE A 25 -16.74 -10.91 9.12
C ILE A 25 -15.80 -12.09 8.84
N ILE A 26 -16.27 -13.14 8.16
CA ILE A 26 -15.41 -14.27 7.76
C ILE A 26 -14.30 -13.79 6.83
N ILE A 27 -14.62 -12.95 5.84
CA ILE A 27 -13.60 -12.37 4.94
C ILE A 27 -12.59 -11.55 5.74
N LEU A 28 -13.05 -10.67 6.65
CA LEU A 28 -12.18 -9.88 7.52
C LEU A 28 -11.29 -10.73 8.43
N ALA A 29 -11.82 -11.81 8.98
CA ALA A 29 -11.05 -12.71 9.83
C ALA A 29 -9.95 -13.41 9.02
N ILE A 30 -10.28 -13.91 7.83
CA ILE A 30 -9.30 -14.56 6.93
C ILE A 30 -8.21 -13.56 6.53
N THR A 31 -8.58 -12.36 6.04
CA THR A 31 -7.59 -11.36 5.64
C THR A 31 -6.75 -10.87 6.81
N GLY A 32 -7.33 -10.74 8.01
CA GLY A 32 -6.60 -10.41 9.23
C GLY A 32 -5.58 -11.49 9.62
N ILE A 33 -5.96 -12.77 9.54
CA ILE A 33 -5.02 -13.89 9.76
C ILE A 33 -3.89 -13.85 8.74
N MET A 34 -4.21 -13.66 7.46
CA MET A 34 -3.21 -13.55 6.39
C MET A 34 -2.23 -12.41 6.63
N LEU A 35 -2.74 -11.23 7.02
CA LEU A 35 -1.92 -10.05 7.29
C LEU A 35 -1.04 -10.24 8.54
N ASN A 36 -1.55 -10.90 9.58
CA ASN A 36 -0.79 -11.16 10.80
C ASN A 36 0.27 -12.26 10.60
N HIS A 37 0.00 -13.25 9.75
CA HIS A 37 0.93 -14.34 9.43
C HIS A 37 1.60 -14.17 8.06
N THR A 38 1.86 -12.93 7.65
CA THR A 38 2.41 -12.61 6.31
C THR A 38 3.70 -13.37 6.03
N ASP A 39 4.60 -13.50 7.01
CA ASP A 39 5.89 -14.19 6.84
C ASP A 39 5.73 -15.71 6.78
N GLY A 40 4.92 -16.31 7.67
CA GLY A 40 4.67 -17.75 7.67
C GLY A 40 3.95 -18.24 6.40
N LEU A 41 3.16 -17.36 5.79
CA LEU A 41 2.46 -17.59 4.53
C LEU A 41 3.24 -17.09 3.31
N GLN A 42 4.46 -16.56 3.50
CA GLN A 42 5.34 -16.00 2.46
C GLN A 42 4.69 -14.90 1.59
N LEU A 43 3.64 -14.25 2.09
CA LEU A 43 2.90 -13.20 1.38
C LEU A 43 3.79 -11.98 1.08
N SER A 44 4.79 -11.68 1.92
CA SER A 44 5.76 -10.59 1.73
C SER A 44 6.60 -10.74 0.45
N GLN A 45 6.74 -11.95 -0.09
CA GLN A 45 7.53 -12.22 -1.29
C GLN A 45 6.74 -12.00 -2.59
N HIS A 46 5.40 -11.97 -2.49
CA HIS A 46 4.52 -11.80 -3.63
C HIS A 46 4.15 -10.32 -3.80
N ARG A 47 4.60 -9.72 -4.90
CA ARG A 47 4.27 -8.32 -5.22
C ARG A 47 2.86 -8.22 -5.79
N VAL A 48 2.10 -7.22 -5.31
CA VAL A 48 0.79 -6.88 -5.83
C VAL A 48 0.95 -6.18 -7.17
N ASN A 49 0.42 -6.77 -8.25
CA ASN A 49 0.54 -6.25 -9.62
C ASN A 49 -0.78 -5.64 -10.16
N ASN A 50 -1.82 -5.52 -9.33
CA ASN A 50 -3.10 -4.98 -9.77
C ASN A 50 -3.08 -3.45 -9.80
N ALA A 51 -3.26 -2.86 -10.98
CA ALA A 51 -3.20 -1.41 -11.19
C ALA A 51 -4.22 -0.61 -10.37
N ILE A 52 -5.44 -1.14 -10.15
CA ILE A 52 -6.47 -0.46 -9.36
C ILE A 52 -6.07 -0.44 -7.88
N VAL A 53 -5.54 -1.56 -7.38
CA VAL A 53 -5.10 -1.65 -5.99
C VAL A 53 -3.91 -0.71 -5.77
N LEU A 54 -2.93 -0.75 -6.67
CA LEU A 54 -1.75 0.12 -6.59
C LEU A 54 -2.10 1.61 -6.66
N SER A 55 -3.11 2.00 -7.45
CA SER A 55 -3.56 3.40 -7.51
C SER A 55 -4.32 3.82 -6.26
N LEU A 56 -5.14 2.95 -5.67
CA LEU A 56 -5.86 3.21 -4.41
C LEU A 56 -4.89 3.43 -3.22
N TYR A 57 -3.74 2.74 -3.23
CA TYR A 57 -2.71 2.89 -2.20
C TYR A 57 -1.61 3.90 -2.57
N GLU A 58 -1.72 4.59 -3.70
CA GLU A 58 -0.71 5.54 -4.20
C GLU A 58 0.71 4.94 -4.30
N ILE A 59 0.81 3.62 -4.51
CA ILE A 59 2.09 2.90 -4.64
C ILE A 59 2.66 3.08 -6.06
N ASN A 60 1.90 3.69 -6.97
CA ASN A 60 2.33 3.95 -8.33
C ASN A 60 3.03 5.32 -8.39
N PRO A 61 4.37 5.38 -8.49
CA PRO A 61 5.07 6.65 -8.53
C PRO A 61 4.64 7.44 -9.77
N LYS A 62 4.49 8.76 -9.60
CA LYS A 62 4.05 9.63 -10.70
C LYS A 62 5.15 9.77 -11.74
N ASN A 63 6.40 9.67 -11.31
CA ASN A 63 7.59 9.80 -12.14
C ASN A 63 8.41 8.50 -12.14
N PRO A 64 9.13 8.21 -13.24
CA PRO A 64 10.06 7.08 -13.27
C PRO A 64 11.13 7.25 -12.18
N ILE A 65 11.55 6.11 -11.61
CA ILE A 65 12.62 6.09 -10.61
C ILE A 65 13.94 6.44 -11.30
N ILE A 66 14.63 7.45 -10.80
CA ILE A 66 15.95 7.85 -11.29
C ILE A 66 16.96 7.33 -10.28
N SER A 67 17.94 6.54 -10.71
CA SER A 67 18.95 5.98 -9.82
C SER A 67 20.35 6.16 -10.39
N TYR A 68 21.28 6.63 -9.55
CA TYR A 68 22.69 6.73 -9.88
C TYR A 68 23.49 5.89 -8.90
N HIS A 69 24.42 5.11 -9.46
CA HIS A 69 25.35 4.29 -8.70
C HIS A 69 26.65 5.06 -8.46
N SER A 70 27.02 5.20 -7.19
CA SER A 70 28.39 5.49 -6.76
C SER A 70 29.14 4.16 -6.57
N ARG A 71 30.45 4.24 -6.29
CA ARG A 71 31.31 3.04 -6.13
C ARG A 71 30.76 2.02 -5.12
N GLN A 72 30.10 2.47 -4.05
CA GLN A 72 29.61 1.62 -2.97
C GLN A 72 28.15 1.89 -2.55
N HIS A 73 27.52 2.92 -3.12
CA HIS A 73 26.21 3.40 -2.68
C HIS A 73 25.33 3.72 -3.88
N ILE A 74 24.02 3.57 -3.70
CA ILE A 74 23.02 3.94 -4.69
C ILE A 74 22.26 5.14 -4.17
N ILE A 75 22.08 6.15 -5.01
CA ILE A 75 21.15 7.25 -4.72
C ILE A 75 20.03 7.18 -5.73
N SER A 76 18.81 7.03 -5.20
CA SER A 76 17.60 6.89 -6.00
C SER A 76 16.64 8.01 -5.65
N GLN A 77 16.05 8.63 -6.67
CA GLN A 77 14.93 9.54 -6.52
C GLN A 77 13.64 8.87 -6.97
N LEU A 78 12.66 8.87 -6.06
CA LEU A 78 11.30 8.43 -6.30
C LEU A 78 10.38 9.63 -6.06
N ASP A 79 9.80 10.17 -7.13
CA ASP A 79 9.08 11.45 -7.10
C ASP A 79 9.92 12.55 -6.43
N SER A 80 9.45 13.12 -5.31
CA SER A 80 10.17 14.16 -4.57
C SER A 80 10.93 13.61 -3.36
N GLN A 81 11.25 12.32 -3.33
CA GLN A 81 11.94 11.68 -2.22
C GLN A 81 13.27 11.10 -2.69
N ILE A 82 14.35 11.47 -1.98
CA ILE A 82 15.69 10.95 -2.22
C ILE A 82 16.00 9.86 -1.20
N TYR A 83 16.42 8.72 -1.73
CA TYR A 83 16.84 7.54 -1.00
C TYR A 83 18.34 7.33 -1.21
N PHE A 84 19.05 7.06 -0.12
CA PHE A 84 20.42 6.58 -0.11
C PHE A 84 20.42 5.13 0.33
N ASP A 85 20.81 4.26 -0.59
CA ASP A 85 20.65 2.82 -0.50
C ASP A 85 19.19 2.43 -0.20
N ARG A 86 18.88 2.15 1.07
CA ARG A 86 17.52 1.80 1.55
C ARG A 86 16.95 2.81 2.54
N GLN A 87 17.67 3.90 2.81
CA GLN A 87 17.27 4.91 3.78
C GLN A 87 16.77 6.15 3.05
N LYS A 88 15.59 6.62 3.45
CA LYS A 88 15.08 7.92 3.00
C LYS A 88 15.93 9.00 3.65
N LEU A 89 16.58 9.83 2.83
CA LEU A 89 17.40 10.94 3.32
C LEU A 89 16.56 12.20 3.47
N LEU A 90 15.92 12.62 2.39
CA LEU A 90 15.30 13.94 2.30
C LEU A 90 14.24 13.99 1.20
N ASN A 91 13.39 15.00 1.29
CA ASN A 91 12.45 15.33 0.23
C ASN A 91 13.03 16.48 -0.58
N ASP A 92 13.19 16.29 -1.88
CA ASP A 92 13.60 17.35 -2.82
C ASP A 92 12.75 17.25 -4.08
N SER A 93 12.22 18.40 -4.51
CA SER A 93 11.45 18.53 -5.74
C SER A 93 12.33 18.71 -6.98
N GLN A 94 13.62 19.02 -6.80
CA GLN A 94 14.56 19.07 -7.91
C GLN A 94 14.96 17.67 -8.36
N GLN A 95 14.98 17.48 -9.67
CA GLN A 95 15.37 16.20 -10.27
C GLN A 95 16.88 15.98 -10.08
N LEU A 96 17.25 14.81 -9.55
CA LEU A 96 18.60 14.31 -9.41
C LEU A 96 19.24 14.20 -10.80
N ARG A 97 20.38 14.86 -10.99
CA ARG A 97 21.07 14.93 -12.29
C ARG A 97 22.30 14.04 -12.40
N GLY A 98 22.85 13.61 -11.26
CA GLY A 98 24.02 12.75 -11.22
C GLY A 98 24.51 12.55 -9.79
N VAL A 99 25.50 11.68 -9.62
CA VAL A 99 26.17 11.47 -8.34
C VAL A 99 27.67 11.41 -8.58
N ILE A 100 28.44 12.16 -7.80
CA ILE A 100 29.90 12.10 -7.80
C ILE A 100 30.41 11.79 -6.40
N ASN A 101 31.42 10.91 -6.35
CA ASN A 101 32.10 10.54 -5.12
C ASN A 101 33.40 11.34 -4.98
N THR A 102 33.50 12.10 -3.91
CA THR A 102 34.71 12.85 -3.51
C THR A 102 35.32 12.18 -2.28
N GLN A 103 36.61 12.41 -2.00
CA GLN A 103 37.41 11.71 -0.96
C GLN A 103 36.66 11.45 0.37
N ASN A 104 35.83 12.38 0.84
CA ASN A 104 35.06 12.24 2.09
C ASN A 104 33.55 12.52 1.95
N MET A 105 33.03 12.78 0.74
CA MET A 105 31.64 13.24 0.56
C MET A 105 31.05 12.74 -0.76
N ILE A 106 29.74 12.47 -0.73
CA ILE A 106 28.95 12.17 -1.94
C ILE A 106 28.13 13.40 -2.27
N ILE A 107 28.22 13.87 -3.52
CA ILE A 107 27.46 15.01 -4.04
C ILE A 107 26.48 14.48 -5.06
N ALA A 108 25.21 14.85 -4.90
CA ALA A 108 24.06 14.37 -5.67
C ALA A 108 23.22 15.57 -6.10
#